data_AF-A0A7C2AAB3-F1
#
_entry.id   AF-A0A7C2AAB3-F1
#
_cell.length_a   1.000
_cell.length_b   1.000
_cell.length_c   1.000
_cell.angle_alpha   90.00
_cell.angle_beta   90.00
_cell.angle_gamma   90.00
#
_symmetry.space_group_name_H-M   'P 1'
#
loop_
_entity.id
_entity.type
_entity.pdbx_description
1 polymer ?
#
loop_
_entity_poly.entity_id
_entity_poly.type
_entity_poly.pdbx_seq_one_letter_code
_entity_poly.pdbx_strand_id
1 'polypeptide(L)'
;MESKATVLMIDDERMFLEACVEELNIAGFQAVGADNVLEAIRKIKSTTYDVVIVDLRMPSLVGGEMGGLDLIEKMKAENYYSQIIVITGFGSVELAKTTLKRGVFDFLEKSQTKSEELIDCVRKALSYKEDLLRRSGNPFVRRTGVVPRVFGGRIEELDFFESRLERAFTTYPEHFIVLGDWGIGKSALLQEFKRIAQNRGYAAAVVPMIEFEHSGRVMDVVETIIQGVFANLPYGVSHLKKFHDYIESLGITVMGVGLNFTKADSKAMQPHLFFKETFEKLWRDVREANDLLIVLIDDIQYVLKRIPEALIGIKQVLASPDFQKMRILFILSCTQRQWFELVSREGYQAVGTFFLNRLELPLLSKSEVEQTIASSLQDTGVFFDPEIVDMVFEHANGHPFETQVLCSNLFESQIQGKVDETVWPKCLDKTLSELGQVVFEHWLGTLTEEEVEICKAISLGQKPLNIKKLKSILLDNDSKINLQEVGRHIHNLREKDVLRDAGPEAIEFKDRLFQLYVSRFK
;
A
#
# COMPACT_ATOMS: atom_id res chain seq x y z
N MET A 1 -11.85 18.61 -15.65
CA MET A 1 -12.06 17.45 -16.53
C MET A 1 -12.43 16.28 -15.63
N GLU A 2 -13.55 15.61 -15.88
CA GLU A 2 -13.83 14.33 -15.21
C GLU A 2 -12.71 13.34 -15.55
N SER A 3 -12.16 12.67 -14.53
CA SER A 3 -11.10 11.67 -14.73
C SER A 3 -11.68 10.47 -15.48
N LYS A 4 -11.01 10.04 -16.56
CA LYS A 4 -11.39 8.80 -17.25
C LYS A 4 -11.18 7.60 -16.33
N ALA A 5 -12.15 6.68 -16.30
CA ALA A 5 -12.04 5.47 -15.50
C ALA A 5 -10.88 4.57 -15.99
N THR A 6 -10.11 4.02 -15.06
CA THR A 6 -8.90 3.23 -15.35
C THR A 6 -9.24 1.73 -15.40
N VAL A 7 -8.75 1.04 -16.44
CA VAL A 7 -9.01 -0.39 -16.65
C VAL A 7 -7.69 -1.12 -16.86
N LEU A 8 -7.50 -2.25 -16.16
CA LEU A 8 -6.37 -3.14 -16.39
C LEU A 8 -6.87 -4.45 -17.02
N MET A 9 -6.42 -4.76 -18.23
CA MET A 9 -6.65 -6.03 -18.91
C MET A 9 -5.46 -6.96 -18.67
N ILE A 10 -5.68 -8.23 -18.31
CA ILE A 10 -4.61 -9.18 -18.01
C ILE A 10 -4.85 -10.47 -18.76
N ASP A 11 -3.93 -10.80 -19.66
CA ASP A 11 -4.06 -11.92 -20.59
C ASP A 11 -2.71 -12.31 -21.19
N ASP A 12 -2.34 -13.59 -21.19
CA ASP A 12 -1.08 -14.04 -21.78
C ASP A 12 -1.13 -14.12 -23.32
N GLU A 13 -2.33 -14.04 -23.91
CA GLU A 13 -2.53 -13.94 -25.36
C GLU A 13 -2.41 -12.48 -25.84
N ARG A 14 -1.18 -12.06 -26.18
CA ARG A 14 -0.85 -10.68 -26.56
C ARG A 14 -1.76 -10.03 -27.61
N MET A 15 -2.11 -10.76 -28.68
CA MET A 15 -2.96 -10.19 -29.74
C MET A 15 -4.35 -9.86 -29.22
N PHE A 16 -4.91 -10.71 -28.36
CA PHE A 16 -6.20 -10.48 -27.73
C PHE A 16 -6.11 -9.35 -26.70
N LEU A 17 -5.06 -9.34 -25.87
CA LEU A 17 -4.76 -8.27 -24.92
C LEU A 17 -4.73 -6.89 -25.58
N GLU A 18 -3.94 -6.74 -26.65
CA GLU A 18 -3.76 -5.49 -27.38
C GLU A 18 -5.08 -5.02 -28.01
N ALA A 19 -5.84 -5.93 -28.64
CA ALA A 19 -7.13 -5.62 -29.23
C ALA A 19 -8.14 -5.12 -28.19
N CYS A 20 -8.28 -5.82 -27.05
CA CYS A 20 -9.18 -5.39 -25.97
C CYS A 20 -8.78 -4.04 -25.38
N VAL A 21 -7.48 -3.79 -25.19
CA VAL A 21 -6.98 -2.50 -24.68
C VAL A 21 -7.28 -1.37 -25.65
N GLU A 22 -7.08 -1.58 -26.95
CA GLU A 22 -7.41 -0.58 -27.98
C GLU A 22 -8.92 -0.26 -27.98
N GLU A 23 -9.77 -1.28 -27.99
CA GLU A 23 -11.23 -1.12 -27.99
C GLU A 23 -11.73 -0.38 -26.74
N LEU A 24 -11.20 -0.70 -25.55
CA LEU A 24 -11.55 -0.02 -24.30
C LEU A 24 -11.10 1.45 -24.32
N ASN A 25 -9.94 1.75 -24.89
CA ASN A 25 -9.47 3.13 -25.05
C ASN A 25 -10.34 3.92 -26.04
N ILE A 26 -10.74 3.32 -27.16
CA ILE A 26 -11.70 3.90 -28.12
C ILE A 26 -13.05 4.16 -27.44
N ALA A 27 -13.49 3.27 -26.55
CA ALA A 27 -14.73 3.40 -25.79
C ALA A 27 -14.68 4.49 -24.69
N GLY A 28 -13.52 5.13 -24.48
CA GLY A 28 -13.35 6.29 -23.60
C GLY A 28 -12.69 6.00 -22.25
N PHE A 29 -12.27 4.76 -21.99
CA PHE A 29 -11.54 4.39 -20.77
C PHE A 29 -10.05 4.71 -20.87
N GLN A 30 -9.34 4.68 -19.74
CA GLN A 30 -7.88 4.63 -19.69
C GLN A 30 -7.46 3.18 -19.46
N ALA A 31 -7.33 2.41 -20.54
CA ALA A 31 -7.04 0.98 -20.48
C ALA A 31 -5.54 0.68 -20.68
N VAL A 32 -5.01 -0.22 -19.86
CA VAL A 32 -3.64 -0.75 -19.98
C VAL A 32 -3.66 -2.28 -19.89
N GLY A 33 -2.76 -2.95 -20.60
CA GLY A 33 -2.67 -4.42 -20.61
C GLY A 33 -1.52 -4.96 -19.75
N ALA A 34 -1.61 -6.17 -19.23
CA ALA A 34 -0.49 -6.93 -18.66
C ALA A 34 -0.49 -8.36 -19.22
N ASP A 35 0.65 -8.81 -19.73
CA ASP A 35 0.73 -10.08 -20.47
C ASP A 35 1.11 -11.30 -19.61
N ASN A 36 1.26 -11.10 -18.30
CA ASN A 36 1.55 -12.15 -17.34
C ASN A 36 1.20 -11.72 -15.91
N VAL A 37 1.12 -12.71 -15.01
CA VAL A 37 0.79 -12.51 -13.59
C VAL A 37 1.75 -11.55 -12.89
N LEU A 38 3.04 -11.65 -13.17
CA LEU A 38 4.04 -10.81 -12.51
C LEU A 38 3.82 -9.33 -12.87
N GLU A 39 3.63 -9.03 -14.15
CA GLU A 39 3.35 -7.69 -14.64
C GLU A 39 2.03 -7.15 -14.07
N ALA A 40 0.98 -7.96 -14.06
CA ALA A 40 -0.32 -7.59 -13.49
C ALA A 40 -0.17 -7.15 -12.03
N ILE A 41 0.58 -7.91 -11.23
CA ILE A 41 0.89 -7.57 -9.83
C ILE A 41 1.61 -6.22 -9.73
N ARG A 42 2.60 -5.94 -10.60
CA ARG A 42 3.31 -4.65 -10.57
C ARG A 42 2.35 -3.50 -10.83
N LYS A 43 1.45 -3.65 -11.81
CA LYS A 43 0.50 -2.61 -12.20
C LYS A 43 -0.52 -2.34 -11.11
N ILE A 44 -1.11 -3.39 -10.54
CA ILE A 44 -2.12 -3.28 -9.49
C ILE A 44 -1.53 -2.62 -8.23
N LYS A 45 -0.24 -2.85 -7.94
CA LYS A 45 0.48 -2.18 -6.85
C LYS A 45 0.84 -0.72 -7.14
N SER A 46 1.17 -0.40 -8.39
CA SER A 46 1.61 0.95 -8.77
C SER A 46 0.48 1.94 -9.01
N THR A 47 -0.68 1.44 -9.43
CA THR A 47 -1.80 2.26 -9.89
C THR A 47 -3.11 1.62 -9.42
N THR A 48 -4.04 2.45 -8.95
CA THR A 48 -5.39 1.99 -8.67
C THR A 48 -6.19 1.86 -9.95
N TYR A 49 -6.77 0.69 -10.20
CA TYR A 49 -7.70 0.47 -11.29
C TYR A 49 -9.15 0.53 -10.82
N ASP A 50 -10.01 1.05 -11.69
CA ASP A 50 -11.45 0.98 -11.44
C ASP A 50 -12.01 -0.40 -11.71
N VAL A 51 -11.54 -1.02 -12.79
CA VAL A 51 -11.90 -2.36 -13.23
C VAL A 51 -10.62 -3.13 -13.58
N VAL A 52 -10.54 -4.39 -13.16
CA VAL A 52 -9.48 -5.31 -13.54
C VAL A 52 -10.12 -6.50 -14.24
N ILE A 53 -9.69 -6.77 -15.47
CA ILE A 53 -10.15 -7.88 -16.29
C ILE A 53 -9.04 -8.93 -16.32
N VAL A 54 -9.34 -10.17 -15.93
CA VAL A 54 -8.33 -11.23 -15.72
C VAL A 54 -8.69 -12.49 -16.49
N ASP A 55 -7.75 -13.03 -17.28
CA ASP A 55 -7.83 -14.42 -17.72
C ASP A 55 -7.40 -15.38 -16.61
N LEU A 56 -8.20 -16.40 -16.36
CA LEU A 56 -7.90 -17.44 -15.38
C LEU A 56 -6.72 -18.31 -15.82
N ARG A 57 -6.64 -18.62 -17.12
CA ARG A 57 -5.71 -19.61 -17.63
C ARG A 57 -4.42 -18.95 -18.10
N MET A 58 -3.59 -18.58 -17.14
CA MET A 58 -2.25 -18.07 -17.39
C MET A 58 -1.21 -18.86 -16.58
N PRO A 59 0.06 -18.89 -17.00
CA PRO A 59 1.14 -19.49 -16.21
C PRO A 59 1.22 -18.88 -14.80
N SER A 60 1.18 -19.74 -13.77
CA SER A 60 1.35 -19.34 -12.37
C SER A 60 2.82 -19.19 -11.98
N LEU A 61 3.10 -18.29 -11.03
CA LEU A 61 4.43 -18.10 -10.45
C LEU A 61 4.92 -19.30 -9.61
N VAL A 62 3.99 -20.15 -9.15
CA VAL A 62 4.29 -21.33 -8.31
C VAL A 62 4.17 -22.65 -9.11
N GLY A 63 4.02 -22.54 -10.44
CA GLY A 63 3.77 -23.66 -11.34
C GLY A 63 2.28 -23.95 -11.56
N GLY A 64 1.93 -24.45 -12.75
CA GLY A 64 0.54 -24.67 -13.17
C GLY A 64 -0.01 -23.58 -14.10
N GLU A 65 -1.27 -23.73 -14.51
CA GLU A 65 -1.91 -22.93 -15.57
C GLU A 65 -3.06 -22.05 -15.05
N MET A 66 -3.13 -21.77 -13.74
CA MET A 66 -4.23 -21.02 -13.10
C MET A 66 -3.76 -19.71 -12.46
N GLY A 67 -2.74 -19.07 -13.03
CA GLY A 67 -2.14 -17.85 -12.51
C GLY A 67 -3.11 -16.68 -12.36
N GLY A 68 -4.18 -16.61 -13.14
CA GLY A 68 -5.22 -15.60 -12.96
C GLY A 68 -6.05 -15.79 -11.69
N LEU A 69 -6.27 -17.04 -11.29
CA LEU A 69 -6.97 -17.33 -10.04
C LEU A 69 -6.11 -16.95 -8.82
N ASP A 70 -4.82 -17.29 -8.87
CA ASP A 70 -3.84 -16.90 -7.85
C ASP A 70 -3.77 -15.37 -7.73
N LEU A 71 -3.83 -14.66 -8.86
CA LEU A 71 -3.85 -13.21 -8.89
C LEU A 71 -5.10 -12.65 -8.22
N ILE A 72 -6.28 -13.19 -8.50
CA ILE A 72 -7.54 -12.75 -7.87
C ILE A 72 -7.52 -12.98 -6.36
N GLU A 73 -7.01 -14.14 -5.90
CA GLU A 73 -6.85 -14.43 -4.48
C GLU A 73 -5.88 -13.46 -3.81
N LYS A 74 -4.73 -13.20 -4.44
CA LYS A 74 -3.77 -12.22 -3.97
C LYS A 74 -4.36 -10.81 -3.92
N MET A 75 -5.12 -10.43 -4.95
CA MET A 75 -5.76 -9.13 -4.99
C MET A 75 -6.77 -8.96 -3.85
N LYS A 76 -7.44 -10.04 -3.48
CA LYS A 76 -8.39 -10.05 -2.37
C LYS A 76 -7.69 -10.02 -1.02
N ALA A 77 -6.64 -10.83 -0.84
CA ALA A 77 -5.82 -10.82 0.37
C ALA A 77 -5.19 -9.43 0.63
N GLU A 78 -4.75 -8.75 -0.43
CA GLU A 78 -4.20 -7.40 -0.35
C GLU A 78 -5.28 -6.29 -0.40
N ASN A 79 -6.58 -6.65 -0.44
CA ASN A 79 -7.74 -5.75 -0.46
C ASN A 79 -7.74 -4.70 -1.57
N TYR A 80 -7.51 -5.09 -2.82
CA TYR A 80 -7.76 -4.18 -3.95
C TYR A 80 -9.26 -4.06 -4.22
N TYR A 81 -9.75 -2.82 -4.22
CA TYR A 81 -11.17 -2.47 -4.40
C TYR A 81 -11.58 -2.29 -5.87
N SER A 82 -10.84 -2.91 -6.80
CA SER A 82 -11.20 -2.93 -8.22
C SER A 82 -12.40 -3.85 -8.42
N GLN A 83 -13.31 -3.50 -9.34
CA GLN A 83 -14.27 -4.51 -9.80
C GLN A 83 -13.53 -5.50 -10.69
N ILE A 84 -13.53 -6.77 -10.29
CA ILE A 84 -12.81 -7.82 -11.03
C ILE A 84 -13.78 -8.46 -12.01
N ILE A 85 -13.47 -8.42 -13.30
CA ILE A 85 -14.16 -9.18 -14.33
C ILE A 85 -13.24 -10.34 -14.71
N VAL A 86 -13.78 -11.53 -14.82
CA VAL A 86 -13.02 -12.67 -15.33
C VAL A 86 -13.39 -12.91 -16.78
N ILE A 87 -12.40 -13.10 -17.65
CA ILE A 87 -12.60 -13.42 -19.06
C ILE A 87 -11.75 -14.61 -19.46
N THR A 88 -12.34 -15.75 -19.81
CA THR A 88 -11.55 -16.95 -20.14
C THR A 88 -12.16 -17.80 -21.26
N GLY A 89 -11.31 -18.46 -22.04
CA GLY A 89 -11.72 -19.44 -23.06
C GLY A 89 -12.02 -20.82 -22.48
N PHE A 90 -11.74 -21.05 -21.19
CA PHE A 90 -11.90 -22.32 -20.50
C PHE A 90 -13.08 -22.29 -19.50
N GLY A 91 -14.22 -21.73 -19.91
CA GLY A 91 -15.38 -21.57 -19.04
C GLY A 91 -16.14 -22.89 -18.80
N SER A 92 -16.31 -23.29 -17.54
CA SER A 92 -17.38 -24.20 -17.12
C SER A 92 -18.34 -23.46 -16.19
N VAL A 93 -19.61 -23.88 -16.17
CA VAL A 93 -20.62 -23.30 -15.26
C VAL A 93 -20.17 -23.40 -13.78
N GLU A 94 -19.42 -24.45 -13.43
CA GLU A 94 -18.88 -24.64 -12.09
C GLU A 94 -17.72 -23.69 -11.77
N LEU A 95 -16.81 -23.47 -12.74
CA LEU A 95 -15.72 -22.52 -12.59
C LEU A 95 -16.25 -21.08 -12.49
N ALA A 96 -17.24 -20.71 -13.30
CA ALA A 96 -17.90 -19.41 -13.19
C ALA A 96 -18.56 -19.22 -11.82
N LYS A 97 -19.30 -20.22 -11.33
CA LYS A 97 -19.94 -20.18 -9.99
C LYS A 97 -18.93 -20.07 -8.85
N THR A 98 -17.80 -20.79 -8.91
CA THR A 98 -16.78 -20.74 -7.86
C THR A 98 -16.03 -19.42 -7.86
N THR A 99 -15.74 -18.86 -9.03
CA THR A 99 -15.10 -17.54 -9.15
C THR A 99 -16.02 -16.41 -8.68
N LEU A 100 -17.31 -16.43 -9.04
CA LEU A 100 -18.30 -15.47 -8.53
C LEU A 100 -18.41 -15.50 -7.00
N LYS A 101 -18.44 -16.69 -6.39
CA LYS A 101 -18.40 -16.83 -4.91
C LYS A 101 -17.16 -16.24 -4.27
N ARG A 102 -16.05 -16.12 -5.02
CA ARG A 102 -14.83 -15.49 -4.53
C ARG A 102 -14.94 -13.97 -4.55
N GLY A 103 -15.99 -13.38 -5.12
CA GLY A 103 -16.28 -11.93 -5.09
C GLY A 103 -15.72 -11.18 -6.29
N VAL A 104 -15.67 -11.81 -7.46
CA VAL A 104 -15.52 -11.10 -8.74
C VAL A 104 -16.88 -10.53 -9.15
N PHE A 105 -16.88 -9.45 -9.90
CA PHE A 105 -18.08 -8.75 -10.37
C PHE A 105 -18.85 -9.58 -11.39
N ASP A 106 -18.15 -10.07 -12.43
CA ASP A 106 -18.78 -10.85 -13.51
C ASP A 106 -17.78 -11.82 -14.18
N PHE A 107 -18.30 -12.73 -14.99
CA PHE A 107 -17.57 -13.74 -15.74
C PHE A 107 -17.98 -13.73 -17.22
N LEU A 108 -17.00 -13.65 -18.13
CA LEU A 108 -17.16 -13.62 -19.58
C LEU A 108 -16.42 -14.80 -20.23
N GLU A 109 -17.00 -15.39 -21.28
CA GLU A 109 -16.39 -16.47 -22.04
C GLU A 109 -15.71 -15.90 -23.30
N LYS A 110 -14.37 -15.96 -23.40
CA LYS A 110 -13.57 -15.32 -24.47
C LYS A 110 -14.08 -15.64 -25.87
N SER A 111 -14.39 -16.91 -26.14
CA SER A 111 -14.82 -17.42 -27.45
C SER A 111 -16.19 -16.91 -27.92
N GLN A 112 -17.03 -16.45 -26.98
CA GLN A 112 -18.39 -16.01 -27.25
C GLN A 112 -18.58 -14.51 -27.03
N THR A 113 -17.67 -13.88 -26.29
CA THR A 113 -17.77 -12.47 -25.91
C THR A 113 -17.31 -11.58 -27.06
N LYS A 114 -18.16 -10.65 -27.46
CA LYS A 114 -17.79 -9.58 -28.42
C LYS A 114 -17.25 -8.35 -27.69
N SER A 115 -16.52 -7.52 -28.41
CA SER A 115 -15.99 -6.22 -27.97
C SER A 115 -17.04 -5.36 -27.25
N GLU A 116 -18.23 -5.26 -27.84
CA GLU A 116 -19.37 -4.49 -27.30
C GLU A 116 -19.84 -5.03 -25.93
N GLU A 117 -19.87 -6.35 -25.77
CA GLU A 117 -20.28 -7.02 -24.53
C GLU A 117 -19.24 -6.82 -23.42
N LEU A 118 -17.95 -6.87 -23.75
CA LEU A 118 -16.86 -6.54 -22.82
C LEU A 118 -16.97 -5.09 -22.35
N ILE A 119 -17.13 -4.15 -23.28
CA ILE A 119 -17.29 -2.72 -22.98
C ILE A 119 -18.52 -2.49 -22.08
N ASP A 120 -19.65 -3.14 -22.38
CA ASP A 120 -20.86 -3.03 -21.57
C ASP A 120 -20.69 -3.67 -20.18
N CYS A 121 -19.95 -4.76 -20.07
CA CYS A 121 -19.61 -5.36 -18.78
C CYS A 121 -18.73 -4.42 -17.94
N VAL A 122 -17.73 -3.79 -18.54
CA VAL A 122 -16.91 -2.76 -17.88
C VAL A 122 -17.76 -1.57 -17.44
N ARG A 123 -18.68 -1.07 -18.29
CA ARG A 123 -19.62 -0.01 -17.90
C ARG A 123 -20.53 -0.42 -16.76
N LYS A 124 -21.03 -1.65 -16.73
CA LYS A 124 -21.83 -2.19 -15.62
C LYS A 124 -21.01 -2.30 -14.34
N ALA A 125 -19.76 -2.76 -14.42
CA ALA A 125 -18.85 -2.83 -13.29
C ALA A 125 -18.57 -1.44 -12.73
N LEU A 126 -18.31 -0.45 -13.59
CA LEU A 126 -18.14 0.95 -13.21
C LEU A 126 -19.41 1.53 -12.62
N SER A 127 -20.57 1.33 -13.24
CA SER A 127 -21.85 1.79 -12.70
C SER A 127 -22.17 1.11 -11.38
N TYR A 128 -21.83 -0.16 -11.18
CA TYR A 128 -21.98 -0.85 -9.91
C TYR A 128 -21.00 -0.31 -8.86
N LYS A 129 -19.77 0.02 -9.25
CA LYS A 129 -18.79 0.69 -8.39
C LYS A 129 -19.24 2.10 -8.02
N GLU A 130 -19.70 2.88 -8.98
CA GLU A 130 -20.27 4.21 -8.78
C GLU A 130 -21.53 4.11 -7.93
N ASP A 131 -22.40 3.13 -8.16
CA ASP A 131 -23.56 2.87 -7.31
C ASP A 131 -23.11 2.45 -5.91
N LEU A 132 -22.07 1.64 -5.74
CA LEU A 132 -21.51 1.34 -4.43
C LEU A 132 -20.96 2.61 -3.76
N LEU A 133 -20.32 3.50 -4.50
CA LEU A 133 -19.78 4.77 -3.97
C LEU A 133 -20.90 5.81 -3.70
N ARG A 134 -21.92 5.87 -4.54
CA ARG A 134 -23.10 6.74 -4.44
C ARG A 134 -24.06 6.24 -3.37
N ARG A 135 -24.28 4.93 -3.29
CA ARG A 135 -25.02 4.26 -2.20
C ARG A 135 -24.21 4.28 -0.92
N SER A 136 -22.87 4.23 -0.98
CA SER A 136 -22.10 4.29 0.26
C SER A 136 -22.26 5.65 0.90
N GLY A 137 -22.19 6.77 0.16
CA GLY A 137 -22.13 8.11 0.78
C GLY A 137 -21.01 8.23 1.81
N ASN A 138 -20.19 7.19 1.95
CA ASN A 138 -19.40 6.89 3.12
C ASN A 138 -18.03 7.47 2.86
N PRO A 139 -17.65 8.53 3.60
CA PRO A 139 -16.40 9.22 3.36
C PRO A 139 -15.19 8.37 3.80
N PHE A 140 -15.42 7.32 4.61
CA PHE A 140 -14.41 6.41 5.11
C PHE A 140 -14.19 5.23 4.16
N VAL A 141 -13.71 5.53 2.96
CA VAL A 141 -13.41 4.50 1.95
C VAL A 141 -12.22 3.67 2.41
N ARG A 142 -12.47 2.40 2.75
CA ARG A 142 -11.49 1.45 3.26
C ARG A 142 -10.46 1.15 2.17
N ARG A 143 -9.30 1.81 2.08
CA ARG A 143 -8.29 1.48 1.07
C ARG A 143 -6.89 1.70 1.60
N THR A 144 -6.07 0.67 1.50
CA THR A 144 -4.62 0.77 1.67
C THR A 144 -4.01 1.45 0.44
N GLY A 145 -3.05 2.35 0.64
CA GLY A 145 -2.30 2.99 -0.45
C GLY A 145 -3.05 4.05 -1.27
N VAL A 146 -4.30 4.39 -0.92
CA VAL A 146 -5.10 5.40 -1.63
C VAL A 146 -5.23 6.67 -0.80
N VAL A 147 -5.29 7.82 -1.48
CA VAL A 147 -5.57 9.11 -0.86
C VAL A 147 -6.98 9.07 -0.24
N PRO A 148 -7.12 9.27 1.08
CA PRO A 148 -8.44 9.37 1.68
C PRO A 148 -9.17 10.59 1.11
N ARG A 149 -10.51 10.56 1.08
CA ARG A 149 -11.31 11.72 0.62
C ARG A 149 -10.94 12.99 1.39
N VAL A 150 -10.63 12.83 2.68
CA VAL A 150 -10.11 13.87 3.56
C VAL A 150 -8.80 13.37 4.16
N PHE A 151 -7.72 14.10 3.92
CA PHE A 151 -6.45 13.89 4.62
C PHE A 151 -6.44 14.77 5.86
N GLY A 152 -6.48 14.16 7.05
CA GLY A 152 -6.58 14.87 8.32
C GLY A 152 -5.41 14.59 9.27
N GLY A 153 -5.13 15.57 10.12
CA GLY A 153 -3.97 15.59 11.02
C GLY A 153 -2.64 15.82 10.28
N ARG A 154 -1.54 15.44 10.93
CA ARG A 154 -0.18 15.43 10.35
C ARG A 154 0.41 16.80 10.02
N ILE A 155 -0.05 17.86 10.69
CA ILE A 155 0.35 19.24 10.37
C ILE A 155 1.87 19.40 10.49
N GLU A 156 2.48 18.85 11.54
CA GLU A 156 3.93 18.93 11.75
C GLU A 156 4.72 18.23 10.64
N GLU A 157 4.22 17.09 10.15
CA GLU A 157 4.81 16.34 9.05
C GLU A 157 4.68 17.06 7.71
N LEU A 158 3.55 17.73 7.48
CA LEU A 158 3.35 18.58 6.30
C LEU A 158 4.28 19.80 6.33
N ASP A 159 4.38 20.49 7.47
CA ASP A 159 5.28 21.63 7.67
C ASP A 159 6.75 21.22 7.50
N PHE A 160 7.12 20.05 8.01
CA PHE A 160 8.45 19.47 7.80
C PHE A 160 8.75 19.33 6.30
N PHE A 161 7.82 18.75 5.53
CA PHE A 161 8.00 18.57 4.09
C PHE A 161 8.10 19.90 3.35
N GLU A 162 7.23 20.86 3.67
CA GLU A 162 7.24 22.19 3.05
C GLU A 162 8.56 22.91 3.28
N SER A 163 9.12 22.82 4.49
CA SER A 163 10.45 23.38 4.79
C SER A 163 11.56 22.77 3.93
N ARG A 164 11.45 21.49 3.53
CA ARG A 164 12.43 20.83 2.65
C ARG A 164 12.29 21.27 1.20
N LEU A 165 11.07 21.54 0.74
CA LEU A 165 10.84 22.11 -0.59
C LEU A 165 11.51 23.48 -0.69
N GLU A 166 11.36 24.34 0.32
CA GLU A 166 11.99 25.67 0.35
C GLU A 166 13.52 25.60 0.43
N ARG A 167 14.05 24.70 1.27
CA ARG A 167 15.50 24.50 1.42
C ARG A 167 16.15 23.94 0.15
N ALA A 168 15.45 23.17 -0.67
CA ALA A 168 15.98 22.66 -1.94
C ALA A 168 16.42 23.77 -2.93
N PHE A 169 15.99 25.03 -2.72
CA PHE A 169 16.40 26.18 -3.52
C PHE A 169 17.56 26.99 -2.92
N THR A 170 17.73 26.93 -1.60
CA THR A 170 18.74 27.71 -0.86
C THR A 170 19.97 26.88 -0.51
N THR A 171 19.79 25.57 -0.35
CA THR A 171 20.83 24.56 -0.09
C THR A 171 20.70 23.41 -1.10
N TYR A 172 21.47 22.32 -0.90
CA TYR A 172 21.24 21.09 -1.64
C TYR A 172 19.94 20.39 -1.18
N PRO A 173 19.28 19.60 -2.05
CA PRO A 173 18.11 18.82 -1.66
C PRO A 173 18.43 17.89 -0.49
N GLU A 174 17.63 17.96 0.57
CA GLU A 174 17.85 17.19 1.78
C GLU A 174 16.99 15.94 1.77
N HIS A 175 17.53 14.87 1.19
CA HIS A 175 16.90 13.56 1.18
C HIS A 175 16.55 13.09 2.59
N PHE A 176 15.36 12.52 2.75
CA PHE A 176 14.88 12.06 4.06
C PHE A 176 14.04 10.79 3.92
N ILE A 177 13.78 10.16 5.07
CA ILE A 177 12.97 8.94 5.16
C ILE A 177 11.79 9.14 6.11
N VAL A 178 10.62 8.65 5.69
CA VAL A 178 9.39 8.57 6.48
C VAL A 178 9.32 7.18 7.10
N LEU A 179 9.30 7.11 8.43
CA LEU A 179 9.27 5.86 9.18
C LEU A 179 7.92 5.71 9.89
N GLY A 180 7.36 4.51 9.86
CA GLY A 180 6.20 4.21 10.67
C GLY A 180 5.63 2.83 10.40
N ASP A 181 4.83 2.33 11.33
CA ASP A 181 4.27 0.98 11.25
C ASP A 181 3.24 0.85 10.11
N TRP A 182 2.82 -0.38 9.83
CA TRP A 182 1.78 -0.62 8.83
C TRP A 182 0.47 0.08 9.24
N GLY A 183 -0.29 0.61 8.28
CA GLY A 183 -1.57 1.28 8.57
C GLY A 183 -1.48 2.69 9.18
N ILE A 184 -0.28 3.18 9.50
CA ILE A 184 -0.06 4.51 10.11
C ILE A 184 -0.27 5.71 9.15
N GLY A 185 -0.45 5.43 7.85
CA GLY A 185 -0.71 6.45 6.83
C GLY A 185 0.50 6.90 5.99
N LYS A 186 1.62 6.14 5.96
CA LYS A 186 2.81 6.47 5.14
C LYS A 186 2.47 6.76 3.67
N SER A 187 1.81 5.83 2.98
CA SER A 187 1.45 5.98 1.57
C SER A 187 0.51 7.16 1.32
N ALA A 188 -0.48 7.36 2.20
CA ALA A 188 -1.38 8.51 2.12
C ALA A 188 -0.62 9.83 2.27
N LEU A 189 0.33 9.91 3.21
CA LEU A 189 1.19 11.08 3.41
C LEU A 189 2.08 11.36 2.19
N LEU A 190 2.68 10.33 1.57
CA LEU A 190 3.49 10.53 0.37
C LEU A 190 2.65 11.02 -0.83
N GLN A 191 1.41 10.55 -0.97
CA GLN A 191 0.50 11.07 -1.99
C GLN A 191 0.09 12.52 -1.69
N GLU A 192 -0.07 12.88 -0.42
CA GLU A 192 -0.33 14.27 -0.03
C GLU A 192 0.87 15.17 -0.28
N PHE A 193 2.10 14.71 -0.02
CA PHE A 193 3.33 15.39 -0.42
C PHE A 193 3.40 15.60 -1.94
N LYS A 194 3.06 14.58 -2.73
CA LYS A 194 2.93 14.70 -4.19
C LYS A 194 1.93 15.80 -4.57
N ARG A 195 0.75 15.80 -3.95
CA ARG A 195 -0.31 16.80 -4.21
C ARG A 195 0.18 18.22 -3.89
N ILE A 196 0.81 18.43 -2.74
CA ILE A 196 1.38 19.72 -2.32
C ILE A 196 2.45 20.18 -3.32
N ALA A 197 3.39 19.31 -3.67
CA ALA A 197 4.45 19.63 -4.63
C ALA A 197 3.88 20.02 -6.00
N GLN A 198 2.90 19.27 -6.51
CA GLN A 198 2.26 19.56 -7.80
C GLN A 198 1.47 20.88 -7.76
N ASN A 199 0.79 21.19 -6.65
CA ASN A 199 0.11 22.48 -6.48
C ASN A 199 1.09 23.68 -6.48
N ARG A 200 2.33 23.47 -6.04
CA ARG A 200 3.42 24.45 -6.14
C ARG A 200 4.06 24.49 -7.53
N GLY A 201 3.60 23.68 -8.48
CA GLY A 201 4.12 23.62 -9.85
C GLY A 201 5.38 22.78 -10.00
N TYR A 202 5.68 21.88 -9.07
CA TYR A 202 6.82 20.97 -9.14
C TYR A 202 6.46 19.61 -9.73
N ALA A 203 7.45 18.94 -10.33
CA ALA A 203 7.31 17.56 -10.77
C ALA A 203 7.36 16.63 -9.56
N ALA A 204 6.38 15.74 -9.38
CA ALA A 204 6.40 14.77 -8.29
C ALA A 204 5.86 13.40 -8.75
N ALA A 205 6.59 12.33 -8.39
CA ALA A 205 6.23 10.96 -8.70
C ALA A 205 6.35 10.07 -7.45
N VAL A 206 5.29 9.34 -7.15
CA VAL A 206 5.30 8.30 -6.09
C VAL A 206 5.56 6.96 -6.77
N VAL A 207 6.52 6.20 -6.23
CA VAL A 207 6.97 4.92 -6.74
C VAL A 207 6.83 3.87 -5.64
N PRO A 208 5.73 3.10 -5.65
CA PRO A 208 5.57 2.02 -4.67
C PRO A 208 6.46 0.85 -5.03
N MET A 209 7.22 0.39 -4.03
CA MET A 209 8.10 -0.77 -4.16
C MET A 209 7.32 -2.05 -3.88
N ILE A 210 7.71 -3.11 -4.56
CA ILE A 210 7.10 -4.43 -4.44
C ILE A 210 8.19 -5.44 -4.04
N GLU A 211 7.78 -6.56 -3.45
CA GLU A 211 8.74 -7.61 -3.08
C GLU A 211 9.38 -8.23 -4.32
N PHE A 212 10.71 -8.31 -4.32
CA PHE A 212 11.50 -8.89 -5.41
C PHE A 212 11.64 -10.40 -5.24
N GLU A 213 11.61 -11.15 -6.34
CA GLU A 213 11.88 -12.59 -6.36
C GLU A 213 13.35 -12.90 -5.98
N HIS A 214 13.63 -14.15 -5.60
CA HIS A 214 14.91 -14.59 -4.99
C HIS A 214 16.18 -14.37 -5.85
N SER A 215 16.04 -14.00 -7.12
CA SER A 215 17.13 -13.74 -8.08
C SER A 215 17.37 -12.25 -8.38
N GLY A 216 16.67 -11.34 -7.69
CA GLY A 216 16.70 -9.91 -7.99
C GLY A 216 18.10 -9.29 -7.85
N ARG A 217 18.49 -8.51 -8.86
CA ARG A 217 19.74 -7.77 -8.92
C ARG A 217 19.51 -6.32 -8.52
N VAL A 218 20.57 -5.63 -8.10
CA VAL A 218 20.53 -4.17 -7.86
C VAL A 218 20.00 -3.42 -9.09
N MET A 219 20.27 -3.92 -10.30
CA MET A 219 19.75 -3.35 -11.54
C MET A 219 18.22 -3.37 -11.59
N ASP A 220 17.57 -4.45 -11.14
CA ASP A 220 16.11 -4.58 -11.19
C ASP A 220 15.42 -3.55 -10.29
N VAL A 221 16.05 -3.23 -9.15
CA VAL A 221 15.59 -2.16 -8.24
C VAL A 221 15.69 -0.79 -8.93
N VAL A 222 16.84 -0.52 -9.55
CA VAL A 222 17.07 0.73 -10.28
C VAL A 222 16.08 0.90 -11.43
N GLU A 223 15.87 -0.15 -12.24
CA GLU A 223 14.89 -0.17 -13.33
C GLU A 223 13.47 0.07 -12.80
N THR A 224 13.09 -0.59 -11.70
CA THR A 224 11.76 -0.41 -11.07
C THR A 224 11.56 1.05 -10.63
N ILE A 225 12.57 1.67 -10.00
CA ILE A 225 12.49 3.08 -9.59
C ILE A 225 12.31 3.99 -10.82
N ILE A 226 13.11 3.80 -11.85
CA ILE A 226 13.06 4.61 -13.08
C ILE A 226 11.70 4.47 -13.78
N GLN A 227 11.23 3.23 -13.98
CA GLN A 227 9.92 2.94 -14.59
C GLN A 227 8.80 3.56 -13.77
N GLY A 228 8.84 3.40 -12.44
CA GLY A 228 7.85 3.94 -11.53
C GLY A 228 7.80 5.47 -11.56
N VAL A 229 8.96 6.14 -11.61
CA VAL A 229 9.02 7.60 -11.75
C VAL A 229 8.35 8.02 -13.05
N PHE A 230 8.78 7.46 -14.17
CA PHE A 230 8.28 7.85 -15.49
C PHE A 230 6.77 7.60 -15.64
N ALA A 231 6.25 6.50 -15.11
CA ALA A 231 4.81 6.19 -15.14
C ALA A 231 3.96 7.14 -14.28
N ASN A 232 4.55 7.80 -13.27
CA ASN A 232 3.82 8.61 -12.28
C ASN A 232 4.07 10.11 -12.37
N LEU A 233 4.90 10.56 -13.32
CA LEU A 233 5.10 11.98 -13.59
C LEU A 233 3.83 12.61 -14.19
N PRO A 234 3.56 13.91 -13.91
CA PRO A 234 2.36 14.58 -14.41
C PRO A 234 2.43 14.98 -15.90
N TYR A 235 3.47 14.55 -16.64
CA TYR A 235 3.69 14.95 -18.03
C TYR A 235 3.39 13.81 -19.01
N GLY A 236 2.85 14.18 -20.17
CA GLY A 236 2.84 13.30 -21.33
C GLY A 236 4.24 13.17 -21.95
N VAL A 237 4.45 12.06 -22.66
CA VAL A 237 5.73 11.66 -23.30
C VAL A 237 6.38 12.77 -24.12
N SER A 238 5.58 13.67 -24.71
CA SER A 238 6.05 14.82 -25.49
C SER A 238 6.94 15.79 -24.72
N HIS A 239 6.81 15.89 -23.40
CA HIS A 239 7.63 16.77 -22.55
C HIS A 239 8.94 16.12 -22.10
N LEU A 240 9.08 14.81 -22.29
CA LEU A 240 10.24 14.02 -21.86
C LEU A 240 10.92 13.41 -23.07
N LYS A 241 10.93 14.11 -24.22
CA LYS A 241 11.37 13.54 -25.49
C LYS A 241 12.82 13.03 -25.45
N LYS A 242 13.77 13.80 -24.91
CA LYS A 242 15.19 13.38 -24.90
C LYS A 242 15.41 12.24 -23.91
N PHE A 243 14.68 12.26 -22.79
CA PHE A 243 14.67 11.19 -21.82
C PHE A 243 14.06 9.90 -22.40
N HIS A 244 12.94 10.03 -23.10
CA HIS A 244 12.27 8.93 -23.79
C HIS A 244 13.19 8.31 -24.84
N ASP A 245 13.78 9.10 -25.73
CA ASP A 245 14.74 8.64 -26.74
C ASP A 245 15.94 7.90 -26.08
N TYR A 246 16.39 8.37 -24.91
CA TYR A 246 17.45 7.72 -24.14
C TYR A 246 17.00 6.38 -23.55
N ILE A 247 15.84 6.33 -22.88
CA ILE A 247 15.28 5.09 -22.32
C ILE A 247 15.02 4.06 -23.42
N GLU A 248 14.52 4.49 -24.58
CA GLU A 248 14.36 3.66 -25.78
C GLU A 248 15.71 3.12 -26.27
N SER A 249 16.74 3.95 -26.35
CA SER A 249 18.08 3.53 -26.78
C SER A 249 18.72 2.46 -25.89
N LEU A 250 18.24 2.32 -24.64
CA LEU A 250 18.71 1.37 -23.65
C LEU A 250 17.92 0.06 -23.62
N GLY A 251 16.85 -0.06 -24.41
CA GLY A 251 16.04 -1.28 -24.45
C GLY A 251 15.11 -1.46 -23.24
N ILE A 252 14.78 -0.40 -22.51
CA ILE A 252 13.96 -0.47 -21.28
C ILE A 252 12.48 -0.32 -21.63
N THR A 253 11.68 -1.32 -21.26
CA THR A 253 10.21 -1.29 -21.44
C THR A 253 9.55 -0.38 -20.40
N VAL A 254 8.82 0.63 -20.84
CA VAL A 254 7.79 1.29 -20.02
C VAL A 254 6.43 1.01 -20.64
N MET A 255 5.67 0.11 -20.03
CA MET A 255 4.32 -0.22 -20.48
C MET A 255 3.35 0.94 -20.20
N GLY A 256 2.58 1.37 -21.20
CA GLY A 256 1.66 2.52 -21.12
C GLY A 256 1.93 3.64 -22.13
N VAL A 257 3.02 3.53 -22.91
CA VAL A 257 3.42 4.49 -23.95
C VAL A 257 3.44 3.88 -25.37
N GLY A 258 3.13 2.58 -25.51
CA GLY A 258 3.05 1.92 -26.83
C GLY A 258 4.41 1.59 -27.44
N LEU A 259 5.29 0.92 -26.70
CA LEU A 259 6.65 0.55 -27.13
C LEU A 259 6.87 -0.96 -27.07
N ASN A 260 7.34 -1.56 -28.17
CA ASN A 260 7.69 -2.98 -28.31
C ASN A 260 9.21 -3.19 -28.38
N PHE A 261 9.74 -4.24 -27.72
CA PHE A 261 11.17 -4.54 -27.63
C PHE A 261 11.57 -6.00 -27.91
N THR A 262 12.79 -6.15 -28.40
CA THR A 262 13.67 -7.32 -28.31
C THR A 262 14.89 -6.98 -27.44
N LYS A 263 15.19 -7.82 -26.43
CA LYS A 263 16.34 -7.70 -25.51
C LYS A 263 17.67 -7.49 -26.26
N ALA A 264 18.30 -6.32 -26.10
CA ALA A 264 19.71 -6.13 -26.41
C ALA A 264 20.43 -5.35 -25.28
N ASP A 265 21.41 -6.02 -24.67
CA ASP A 265 22.64 -5.51 -24.06
C ASP A 265 22.64 -4.45 -22.93
N SER A 266 21.73 -4.52 -21.95
CA SER A 266 21.93 -3.83 -20.65
C SER A 266 22.99 -4.50 -19.73
N LYS A 267 23.59 -5.63 -20.14
CA LYS A 267 24.49 -6.45 -19.29
C LYS A 267 25.84 -5.80 -18.92
N ALA A 268 26.24 -4.69 -19.54
CA ALA A 268 27.59 -4.14 -19.37
C ALA A 268 27.70 -2.95 -18.39
N MET A 269 26.58 -2.34 -17.98
CA MET A 269 26.60 -1.09 -17.21
C MET A 269 26.46 -1.33 -15.70
N GLN A 270 27.25 -0.62 -14.89
CA GLN A 270 27.13 -0.72 -13.43
C GLN A 270 25.83 -0.05 -12.95
N PRO A 271 25.05 -0.66 -12.03
CA PRO A 271 23.72 -0.16 -11.66
C PRO A 271 23.69 1.28 -11.14
N HIS A 272 24.68 1.69 -10.34
CA HIS A 272 24.74 3.06 -9.81
C HIS A 272 25.07 4.09 -10.89
N LEU A 273 25.89 3.74 -11.88
CA LEU A 273 26.18 4.61 -13.01
C LEU A 273 24.93 4.76 -13.88
N PHE A 274 24.23 3.66 -14.12
CA PHE A 274 22.96 3.66 -14.84
C PHE A 274 21.90 4.51 -14.14
N PHE A 275 21.76 4.36 -12.82
CA PHE A 275 20.87 5.20 -12.01
C PHE A 275 21.25 6.68 -12.13
N LYS A 276 22.54 7.02 -11.97
CA LYS A 276 23.03 8.40 -12.12
C LYS A 276 22.66 8.97 -13.48
N GLU A 277 23.16 8.38 -14.56
CA GLU A 277 22.99 8.88 -15.94
C GLU A 277 21.51 9.06 -16.29
N THR A 278 20.67 8.12 -15.87
CA THR A 278 19.23 8.18 -16.14
C THR A 278 18.57 9.38 -15.45
N PHE A 279 18.85 9.61 -14.18
CA PHE A 279 18.31 10.78 -13.48
C PHE A 279 18.93 12.10 -13.97
N GLU A 280 20.19 12.11 -14.44
CA GLU A 280 20.75 13.31 -15.08
C GLU A 280 20.00 13.66 -16.38
N LYS A 281 19.67 12.65 -17.18
CA LYS A 281 18.90 12.82 -18.43
C LYS A 281 17.47 13.24 -18.14
N LEU A 282 16.82 12.59 -17.17
CA LEU A 282 15.47 12.95 -16.74
C LEU A 282 15.41 14.40 -16.27
N TRP A 283 16.35 14.80 -15.42
CA TRP A 283 16.40 16.15 -14.88
C TRP A 283 16.59 17.21 -15.96
N ARG A 284 17.35 16.92 -17.03
CA ARG A 284 17.53 17.85 -18.15
C ARG A 284 16.23 18.18 -18.87
N ASP A 285 15.30 17.24 -18.98
CA ASP A 285 13.99 17.47 -19.60
C ASP A 285 13.02 18.10 -18.60
N VAL A 286 12.93 17.54 -17.38
CA VAL A 286 12.02 18.04 -16.34
C VAL A 286 12.30 19.51 -16.00
N ARG A 287 13.58 19.91 -15.97
CA ARG A 287 13.99 21.27 -15.61
C ARG A 287 13.65 22.35 -16.63
N GLU A 288 13.20 21.97 -17.84
CA GLU A 288 12.74 22.95 -18.83
C GLU A 288 11.42 23.60 -18.39
N ALA A 289 10.62 22.89 -17.58
CA ALA A 289 9.31 23.34 -17.12
C ALA A 289 9.15 23.39 -15.59
N ASN A 290 10.07 22.80 -14.81
CA ASN A 290 9.93 22.67 -13.36
C ASN A 290 11.25 22.92 -12.65
N ASP A 291 11.22 23.70 -11.57
CA ASP A 291 12.44 24.02 -10.84
C ASP A 291 12.85 22.98 -9.80
N LEU A 292 12.03 21.94 -9.58
CA LEU A 292 12.28 20.85 -8.62
C LEU A 292 11.57 19.55 -9.07
N LEU A 293 12.25 18.41 -8.89
CA LEU A 293 11.69 17.07 -9.07
C LEU A 293 11.67 16.34 -7.72
N ILE A 294 10.51 15.82 -7.31
CA ILE A 294 10.34 15.04 -6.09
C ILE A 294 10.09 13.57 -6.46
N VAL A 295 10.94 12.68 -5.95
CA VAL A 295 10.83 11.23 -6.14
C VAL A 295 10.52 10.59 -4.79
N LEU A 296 9.29 10.12 -4.63
CA LEU A 296 8.82 9.51 -3.39
C LEU A 296 8.79 7.99 -3.56
N ILE A 297 9.72 7.27 -2.94
CA ILE A 297 9.78 5.81 -3.02
C ILE A 297 9.05 5.22 -1.82
N ASP A 298 7.90 4.60 -2.06
CA ASP A 298 7.04 4.05 -1.02
C ASP A 298 7.41 2.59 -0.72
N ASP A 299 7.37 2.22 0.57
CA ASP A 299 7.62 0.89 1.10
C ASP A 299 8.96 0.25 0.68
N ILE A 300 10.07 1.00 0.82
CA ILE A 300 11.41 0.53 0.45
C ILE A 300 11.83 -0.76 1.17
N GLN A 301 11.18 -1.13 2.29
CA GLN A 301 11.44 -2.39 3.00
C GLN A 301 11.36 -3.62 2.09
N TYR A 302 10.56 -3.58 1.02
CA TYR A 302 10.45 -4.70 0.08
C TYR A 302 11.73 -4.92 -0.72
N VAL A 303 12.53 -3.86 -0.92
CA VAL A 303 13.90 -3.94 -1.43
C VAL A 303 14.85 -4.42 -0.33
N LEU A 304 14.78 -3.79 0.84
CA LEU A 304 15.77 -3.98 1.93
C LEU A 304 15.87 -5.42 2.43
N LYS A 305 14.77 -6.17 2.39
CA LYS A 305 14.74 -7.59 2.80
C LYS A 305 15.62 -8.48 1.93
N ARG A 306 15.79 -8.16 0.64
CA ARG A 306 16.41 -9.04 -0.36
C ARG A 306 17.65 -8.46 -1.01
N ILE A 307 17.65 -7.16 -1.30
CA ILE A 307 18.70 -6.46 -2.05
C ILE A 307 19.09 -5.16 -1.32
N PRO A 308 19.52 -5.24 -0.05
CA PRO A 308 19.86 -4.05 0.74
C PRO A 308 21.01 -3.23 0.11
N GLU A 309 21.91 -3.86 -0.65
CA GLU A 309 23.03 -3.21 -1.33
C GLU A 309 22.58 -2.17 -2.36
N ALA A 310 21.35 -2.29 -2.88
CA ALA A 310 20.79 -1.30 -3.79
C ALA A 310 20.74 0.10 -3.14
N LEU A 311 20.46 0.18 -1.84
CA LEU A 311 20.40 1.45 -1.14
C LEU A 311 21.79 2.07 -0.94
N ILE A 312 22.85 1.26 -0.85
CA ILE A 312 24.23 1.76 -0.84
C ILE A 312 24.54 2.43 -2.17
N GLY A 313 24.21 1.77 -3.29
CA GLY A 313 24.41 2.31 -4.64
C GLY A 313 23.63 3.61 -4.86
N ILE A 314 22.34 3.64 -4.49
CA ILE A 314 21.51 4.85 -4.55
C ILE A 314 22.15 5.96 -3.70
N LYS A 315 22.50 5.67 -2.43
CA LYS A 315 23.14 6.65 -1.54
C LYS A 315 24.43 7.21 -2.14
N GLN A 316 25.26 6.40 -2.77
CA GLN A 316 26.50 6.85 -3.41
C GLN A 316 26.23 7.87 -4.52
N VAL A 317 25.19 7.63 -5.34
CA VAL A 317 24.79 8.58 -6.39
C VAL A 317 24.25 9.87 -5.79
N LEU A 318 23.31 9.77 -4.84
CA LEU A 318 22.70 10.94 -4.19
C LEU A 318 23.72 11.81 -3.44
N ALA A 319 24.78 11.20 -2.91
CA ALA A 319 25.87 11.90 -2.23
C ALA A 319 26.92 12.50 -3.19
N SER A 320 26.85 12.22 -4.50
CA SER A 320 27.86 12.69 -5.44
C SER A 320 27.70 14.19 -5.74
N PRO A 321 28.81 14.96 -5.87
CA PRO A 321 28.74 16.42 -6.02
C PRO A 321 27.94 16.90 -7.24
N ASP A 322 27.97 16.15 -8.34
CA ASP A 322 27.22 16.51 -9.56
C ASP A 322 25.72 16.31 -9.37
N PHE A 323 25.34 15.23 -8.68
CA PHE A 323 23.95 14.91 -8.41
C PHE A 323 23.33 15.89 -7.40
N GLN A 324 24.07 16.28 -6.37
CA GLN A 324 23.60 17.24 -5.36
C GLN A 324 23.24 18.61 -5.96
N LYS A 325 23.90 19.01 -7.05
CA LYS A 325 23.56 20.25 -7.78
C LYS A 325 22.24 20.16 -8.53
N MET A 326 21.73 18.96 -8.77
CA MET A 326 20.41 18.75 -9.36
C MET A 326 19.35 18.95 -8.29
N ARG A 327 18.27 19.65 -8.63
CA ARG A 327 17.14 19.84 -7.73
C ARG A 327 16.21 18.63 -7.82
N ILE A 328 16.71 17.49 -7.36
CA ILE A 328 15.95 16.25 -7.24
C ILE A 328 15.90 15.85 -5.78
N LEU A 329 14.71 15.83 -5.18
CA LEU A 329 14.48 15.45 -3.79
C LEU A 329 13.93 14.02 -3.72
N PHE A 330 14.76 13.09 -3.25
CA PHE A 330 14.33 11.74 -2.88
C PHE A 330 13.76 11.68 -1.46
N ILE A 331 12.59 11.08 -1.34
CA ILE A 331 11.91 10.78 -0.09
C ILE A 331 11.63 9.29 -0.07
N LEU A 332 12.08 8.57 0.95
CA LEU A 332 11.80 7.13 1.09
C LEU A 332 10.73 6.93 2.16
N SER A 333 9.89 5.91 2.08
CA SER A 333 9.14 5.41 3.23
C SER A 333 9.59 4.00 3.60
N CYS A 334 9.57 3.68 4.90
CA CYS A 334 9.93 2.36 5.42
C CYS A 334 9.20 2.08 6.74
N THR A 335 9.08 0.82 7.14
CA THR A 335 8.72 0.54 8.54
C THR A 335 9.89 0.80 9.47
N GLN A 336 9.60 1.20 10.70
CA GLN A 336 10.64 1.55 11.69
C GLN A 336 11.53 0.35 12.01
N ARG A 337 10.93 -0.83 12.20
CA ARG A 337 11.64 -2.09 12.47
C ARG A 337 12.62 -2.45 11.36
N GLN A 338 12.18 -2.46 10.10
CA GLN A 338 13.02 -2.87 8.98
C GLN A 338 14.13 -1.86 8.70
N TRP A 339 13.87 -0.57 8.91
CA TRP A 339 14.90 0.46 8.83
C TRP A 339 15.97 0.28 9.91
N PHE A 340 15.55 0.10 11.17
CA PHE A 340 16.48 -0.10 12.30
C PHE A 340 17.33 -1.37 12.10
N GLU A 341 16.71 -2.46 11.67
CA GLU A 341 17.41 -3.71 11.34
C GLU A 341 18.47 -3.48 10.25
N LEU A 342 18.15 -2.72 9.19
CA LEU A 342 19.10 -2.41 8.13
C LEU A 342 20.30 -1.63 8.65
N VAL A 343 20.07 -0.48 9.30
CA VAL A 343 21.17 0.45 9.67
C VAL A 343 22.03 -0.08 10.82
N SER A 344 21.54 -1.08 11.54
CA SER A 344 22.29 -1.81 12.57
C SER A 344 23.22 -2.88 11.98
N ARG A 345 23.04 -3.27 10.72
CA ARG A 345 23.95 -4.20 10.03
C ARG A 345 25.29 -3.55 9.72
N GLU A 346 26.34 -4.34 9.79
CA GLU A 346 27.69 -3.90 9.42
C GLU A 346 27.73 -3.46 7.94
N GLY A 347 28.31 -2.30 7.66
CA GLY A 347 28.41 -1.72 6.31
C GLY A 347 27.26 -0.79 5.93
N TYR A 348 26.19 -0.70 6.72
CA TYR A 348 25.00 0.11 6.42
C TYR A 348 24.88 1.39 7.25
N GLN A 349 25.81 1.66 8.19
CA GLN A 349 25.76 2.85 9.06
C GLN A 349 25.84 4.16 8.25
N ALA A 350 26.58 4.15 7.15
CA ALA A 350 26.70 5.30 6.25
C ALA A 350 25.39 5.64 5.53
N VAL A 351 24.51 4.65 5.30
CA VAL A 351 23.16 4.88 4.77
C VAL A 351 22.29 5.54 5.83
N GLY A 352 22.33 5.02 7.07
CA GLY A 352 21.59 5.60 8.19
C GLY A 352 22.01 7.03 8.53
N THR A 353 23.29 7.37 8.33
CA THR A 353 23.83 8.73 8.51
C THR A 353 23.47 9.66 7.36
N PHE A 354 23.35 9.14 6.13
CA PHE A 354 22.94 9.95 4.99
C PHE A 354 21.45 10.36 5.08
N PHE A 355 20.60 9.41 5.46
CA PHE A 355 19.19 9.65 5.79
C PHE A 355 19.03 9.94 7.30
N LEU A 356 19.80 10.91 7.81
CA LEU A 356 19.71 11.34 9.20
C LEU A 356 18.41 12.07 9.49
N ASN A 357 17.90 12.81 8.51
CA ASN A 357 16.58 13.42 8.57
C ASN A 357 15.54 12.30 8.45
N ARG A 358 14.87 12.01 9.56
CA ARG A 358 13.84 10.97 9.67
C ARG A 358 12.55 11.62 10.14
N LEU A 359 11.48 11.32 9.45
CA LEU A 359 10.13 11.73 9.82
C LEU A 359 9.42 10.49 10.38
N GLU A 360 9.44 10.33 11.69
CA GLU A 360 8.78 9.21 12.38
C GLU A 360 7.30 9.56 12.57
N LEU A 361 6.40 8.74 12.04
CA LEU A 361 4.96 9.00 12.08
C LEU A 361 4.37 8.49 13.40
N PRO A 362 3.92 9.40 14.31
CA PRO A 362 3.20 9.00 15.52
C PRO A 362 1.80 8.48 15.19
N LEU A 363 1.10 7.96 16.20
CA LEU A 363 -0.36 7.81 16.13
C LEU A 363 -1.01 9.20 16.11
N LEU A 364 -2.20 9.31 15.51
CA LEU A 364 -2.94 10.58 15.53
C LEU A 364 -3.39 10.90 16.96
N SER A 365 -3.28 12.16 17.34
CA SER A 365 -3.84 12.65 18.58
C SER A 365 -5.38 12.60 18.57
N LYS A 366 -5.99 12.64 19.75
CA LYS A 366 -7.46 12.66 19.89
C LYS A 366 -8.09 13.80 19.06
N SER A 367 -7.52 14.99 19.14
CA SER A 367 -8.01 16.15 18.39
C SER A 367 -7.90 15.96 16.87
N GLU A 368 -6.82 15.32 16.38
CA GLU A 368 -6.68 15.03 14.95
C GLU A 368 -7.70 14.01 14.48
N VAL A 369 -7.98 12.98 15.27
CA VAL A 369 -9.02 11.98 14.97
C VAL A 369 -10.40 12.64 14.93
N GLU A 370 -10.76 13.43 15.94
CA GLU A 370 -12.01 14.18 16.00
C GLU A 370 -12.21 15.07 14.78
N GLN A 371 -11.19 15.88 14.44
CA GLN A 371 -11.23 16.78 13.28
C GLN A 371 -11.33 16.01 11.96
N THR A 372 -10.61 14.91 11.83
CA THR A 372 -10.62 14.06 10.62
C THR A 372 -12.00 13.43 10.42
N ILE A 373 -12.62 12.91 11.48
CA ILE A 373 -13.97 12.35 11.44
C ILE A 373 -14.99 13.43 11.10
N ALA A 374 -14.94 14.58 11.77
CA ALA A 374 -15.86 15.69 11.52
C ALA A 374 -15.76 16.19 10.07
N SER A 375 -14.55 16.40 9.56
CA SER A 375 -14.31 16.84 8.18
C SER A 375 -14.74 15.80 7.16
N SER A 376 -14.57 14.50 7.47
CA SER A 376 -15.02 13.41 6.61
C SER A 376 -16.55 13.36 6.52
N LEU A 377 -17.25 13.54 7.64
CA LEU A 377 -18.71 13.53 7.72
C LEU A 377 -19.36 14.79 7.15
N GLN A 378 -18.60 15.85 6.91
CA GLN A 378 -19.11 17.09 6.34
C GLN A 378 -19.86 16.83 5.03
N ASP A 379 -21.05 17.41 4.93
CA ASP A 379 -21.95 17.31 3.76
C ASP A 379 -22.44 15.88 3.42
N THR A 380 -22.25 14.90 4.32
CA THR A 380 -22.79 13.53 4.15
C THR A 380 -24.22 13.37 4.67
N GLY A 381 -24.66 14.27 5.56
CA GLY A 381 -25.93 14.15 6.29
C GLY A 381 -25.91 13.10 7.42
N VAL A 382 -24.75 12.52 7.72
CA VAL A 382 -24.55 11.56 8.82
C VAL A 382 -23.78 12.23 9.97
N PHE A 383 -24.22 11.97 11.20
CA PHE A 383 -23.68 12.53 12.43
C PHE A 383 -23.32 11.41 13.40
N PHE A 384 -22.11 11.50 13.97
CA PHE A 384 -21.67 10.62 15.04
C PHE A 384 -21.81 11.37 16.35
N ASP A 385 -22.44 10.75 17.35
CA ASP A 385 -22.49 11.30 18.69
C ASP A 385 -21.06 11.45 19.26
N PRO A 386 -20.76 12.48 20.08
CA PRO A 386 -19.41 12.69 20.62
C PRO A 386 -18.85 11.46 21.35
N GLU A 387 -19.70 10.73 22.07
CA GLU A 387 -19.35 9.49 22.76
C GLU A 387 -18.87 8.41 21.79
N ILE A 388 -19.44 8.34 20.58
CA ILE A 388 -18.97 7.42 19.53
C ILE A 388 -17.58 7.80 19.05
N VAL A 389 -17.30 9.09 18.86
CA VAL A 389 -15.97 9.55 18.46
C VAL A 389 -14.93 9.24 19.53
N ASP A 390 -15.29 9.42 20.80
CA ASP A 390 -14.47 9.02 21.94
C ASP A 390 -14.20 7.51 21.94
N MET A 391 -15.23 6.69 21.75
CA MET A 391 -15.08 5.23 21.66
C MET A 391 -14.18 4.82 20.49
N VAL A 392 -14.28 5.47 19.32
CA VAL A 392 -13.37 5.21 18.19
C VAL A 392 -11.92 5.46 18.61
N PHE A 393 -11.64 6.61 19.21
CA PHE A 393 -10.28 6.93 19.67
C PHE A 393 -9.80 5.97 20.76
N GLU A 394 -10.64 5.62 21.72
CA GLU A 394 -10.28 4.69 22.80
C GLU A 394 -9.90 3.30 22.29
N HIS A 395 -10.49 2.85 21.18
CA HIS A 395 -10.27 1.52 20.62
C HIS A 395 -9.13 1.49 19.59
N ALA A 396 -9.10 2.43 18.65
CA ALA A 396 -8.03 2.51 17.64
C ALA A 396 -6.77 3.23 18.15
N ASN A 397 -6.84 3.94 19.28
CA ASN A 397 -5.74 4.71 19.86
C ASN A 397 -5.06 5.65 18.84
N GLY A 398 -5.83 6.26 17.95
CA GLY A 398 -5.29 7.15 16.91
C GLY A 398 -4.65 6.44 15.72
N HIS A 399 -4.73 5.11 15.62
CA HIS A 399 -4.23 4.38 14.46
C HIS A 399 -5.12 4.68 13.23
N PRO A 400 -4.59 5.30 12.15
CA PRO A 400 -5.41 5.81 11.05
C PRO A 400 -6.22 4.75 10.31
N PHE A 401 -5.60 3.61 9.96
CA PHE A 401 -6.30 2.55 9.24
C PHE A 401 -7.43 1.94 10.07
N GLU A 402 -7.20 1.70 11.36
CA GLU A 402 -8.23 1.14 12.26
C GLU A 402 -9.35 2.15 12.52
N THR A 403 -9.01 3.41 12.72
CA THR A 403 -9.96 4.52 12.81
C THR A 403 -10.84 4.55 11.56
N GLN A 404 -10.25 4.42 10.38
CA GLN A 404 -10.96 4.40 9.12
C GLN A 404 -11.92 3.20 9.00
N VAL A 405 -11.48 1.99 9.38
CA VAL A 405 -12.34 0.79 9.35
C VAL A 405 -13.50 0.91 10.34
N LEU A 406 -13.24 1.35 11.58
CA LEU A 406 -14.29 1.61 12.58
C LEU A 406 -15.30 2.63 12.05
N CYS A 407 -14.83 3.79 11.58
CA CYS A 407 -15.71 4.85 11.08
C CYS A 407 -16.50 4.40 9.85
N SER A 408 -15.91 3.58 8.99
CA SER A 408 -16.61 3.02 7.82
C SER A 408 -17.76 2.11 8.23
N ASN A 409 -17.54 1.21 9.20
CA ASN A 409 -18.59 0.33 9.70
C ASN A 409 -19.66 1.07 10.51
N LEU A 410 -19.28 2.11 11.26
CA LEU A 410 -20.20 2.98 11.99
C LEU A 410 -21.10 3.75 11.03
N PHE A 411 -20.52 4.34 9.99
CA PHE A 411 -21.26 5.06 8.96
C PHE A 411 -22.26 4.15 8.26
N GLU A 412 -21.88 2.92 7.92
CA GLU A 412 -22.79 1.93 7.32
C GLU A 412 -23.89 1.46 8.26
N SER A 413 -23.68 1.58 9.57
CA SER A 413 -24.63 1.16 10.61
C SER A 413 -25.54 2.29 11.08
N GLN A 414 -25.46 3.47 10.48
CA GLN A 414 -26.29 4.63 10.83
C GLN A 414 -27.79 4.33 10.74
N ILE A 415 -28.55 4.99 11.59
CA ILE A 415 -30.01 4.96 11.59
C ILE A 415 -30.52 6.38 11.35
N GLN A 416 -31.10 6.63 10.16
CA GLN A 416 -31.65 7.93 9.77
C GLN A 416 -30.64 9.11 9.89
N GLY A 417 -29.38 8.86 9.56
CA GLY A 417 -28.30 9.83 9.61
C GLY A 417 -27.62 9.94 10.98
N LYS A 418 -27.99 9.13 11.97
CA LYS A 418 -27.40 9.18 13.31
C LYS A 418 -26.64 7.90 13.64
N VAL A 419 -25.49 8.05 14.30
CA VAL A 419 -24.68 6.97 14.88
C VAL A 419 -24.50 7.25 16.36
N ASP A 420 -25.06 6.38 17.20
CA ASP A 420 -24.98 6.47 18.67
C ASP A 420 -24.55 5.13 19.28
N GLU A 421 -24.41 5.08 20.61
CA GLU A 421 -23.89 3.91 21.33
C GLU A 421 -24.65 2.60 21.03
N THR A 422 -25.91 2.68 20.59
CA THR A 422 -26.74 1.50 20.34
C THR A 422 -26.21 0.65 19.19
N VAL A 423 -25.53 1.26 18.20
CA VAL A 423 -24.97 0.53 17.04
C VAL A 423 -23.58 -0.04 17.32
N TRP A 424 -22.91 0.42 18.38
CA TRP A 424 -21.52 0.10 18.66
C TRP A 424 -21.25 -1.41 18.81
N PRO A 425 -22.01 -2.21 19.59
CA PRO A 425 -21.65 -3.61 19.82
C PRO A 425 -21.56 -4.44 18.53
N LYS A 426 -22.57 -4.31 17.66
CA LYS A 426 -22.62 -5.00 16.37
C LYS A 426 -21.56 -4.47 15.40
N CYS A 427 -21.33 -3.16 15.41
CA CYS A 427 -20.29 -2.53 14.59
C CYS A 427 -18.89 -3.00 14.99
N LEU A 428 -18.62 -3.12 16.29
CA LEU A 428 -17.34 -3.58 16.80
C LEU A 428 -17.07 -5.03 16.39
N ASP A 429 -18.05 -5.94 16.50
CA ASP A 429 -17.88 -7.33 16.06
C ASP A 429 -17.58 -7.42 14.55
N LYS A 430 -18.31 -6.65 13.73
CA LYS A 430 -18.04 -6.55 12.29
C LYS A 430 -16.63 -6.03 12.02
N THR A 431 -16.23 -4.95 12.70
CA THR A 431 -14.90 -4.36 12.57
C THR A 431 -13.79 -5.33 12.96
N LEU A 432 -13.94 -6.05 14.08
CA LEU A 432 -12.96 -7.04 14.53
C LEU A 432 -12.86 -8.21 13.55
N SER A 433 -13.98 -8.68 12.98
CA SER A 433 -13.96 -9.72 11.96
C SER A 433 -13.21 -9.26 10.71
N GLU A 434 -13.39 -8.00 10.29
CA GLU A 434 -12.72 -7.44 9.12
C GLU A 434 -11.21 -7.23 9.38
N LEU A 435 -10.85 -6.58 10.49
CA LEU A 435 -9.44 -6.44 10.89
C LEU A 435 -8.78 -7.81 11.12
N GLY A 436 -9.55 -8.79 11.57
CA GLY A 436 -9.23 -10.21 11.59
C GLY A 436 -8.61 -10.67 10.28
N GLN A 437 -9.41 -10.60 9.22
CA GLN A 437 -9.04 -11.06 7.88
C GLN A 437 -7.90 -10.24 7.26
N VAL A 438 -7.84 -8.94 7.54
CA VAL A 438 -6.91 -8.02 6.86
C VAL A 438 -5.55 -7.96 7.54
N VAL A 439 -5.50 -8.01 8.88
CA VAL A 439 -4.30 -7.67 9.67
C VAL A 439 -4.00 -8.74 10.72
N PHE A 440 -4.99 -9.04 11.56
CA PHE A 440 -4.75 -9.78 12.79
C PHE A 440 -4.47 -11.26 12.55
N GLU A 441 -5.05 -11.88 11.53
CA GLU A 441 -4.72 -13.26 11.16
C GLU A 441 -3.28 -13.39 10.65
N HIS A 442 -2.77 -12.38 9.95
CA HIS A 442 -1.36 -12.36 9.55
C HIS A 442 -0.45 -12.26 10.79
N TRP A 443 -0.78 -11.40 11.75
CA TRP A 443 -0.04 -11.29 13.01
C TRP A 443 -0.06 -12.59 13.80
N LEU A 444 -1.23 -13.21 13.95
CA LEU A 444 -1.37 -14.51 14.61
C LEU A 444 -0.56 -15.60 13.91
N GLY A 445 -0.47 -15.57 12.57
CA GLY A 445 0.36 -16.50 11.80
C GLY A 445 1.86 -16.40 12.10
N THR A 446 2.32 -15.31 12.73
CA THR A 446 3.71 -15.18 13.20
C THR A 446 3.95 -15.74 14.60
N LEU A 447 2.88 -16.09 15.33
CA LEU A 447 2.93 -16.56 16.71
C LEU A 447 2.92 -18.10 16.78
N THR A 448 3.56 -18.66 17.80
CA THR A 448 3.42 -20.10 18.10
C THR A 448 2.08 -20.39 18.78
N GLU A 449 1.66 -21.66 18.82
CA GLU A 449 0.44 -22.04 19.52
C GLU A 449 0.47 -21.63 21.01
N GLU A 450 1.62 -21.78 21.68
CA GLU A 450 1.77 -21.35 23.07
C GLU A 450 1.70 -19.83 23.22
N GLU A 451 2.26 -19.08 22.28
CA GLU A 451 2.19 -17.61 22.29
C GLU A 451 0.75 -17.12 22.08
N VAL A 452 -0.02 -17.78 21.21
CA VAL A 452 -1.45 -17.48 21.02
C VAL A 452 -2.25 -17.78 22.29
N GLU A 453 -2.01 -18.92 22.95
CA GLU A 453 -2.66 -19.26 24.22
C GLU A 453 -2.30 -18.26 25.35
N ILE A 454 -1.04 -17.81 25.40
CA ILE A 454 -0.62 -16.71 26.29
C ILE A 454 -1.36 -15.42 25.98
N CYS A 455 -1.48 -15.04 24.70
CA CYS A 455 -2.25 -13.85 24.30
C CYS A 455 -3.70 -13.93 24.76
N LYS A 456 -4.36 -15.10 24.66
CA LYS A 456 -5.73 -15.30 25.18
C LYS A 456 -5.79 -15.09 26.68
N ALA A 457 -4.88 -15.71 27.43
CA ALA A 457 -4.83 -15.55 28.89
C ALA A 457 -4.58 -14.09 29.31
N ILE A 458 -3.74 -13.35 28.58
CA ILE A 458 -3.53 -11.91 28.81
C ILE A 458 -4.80 -11.12 28.52
N SER A 459 -5.49 -11.44 27.42
CA SER A 459 -6.67 -10.70 26.97
C SER A 459 -7.84 -10.76 27.96
N LEU A 460 -7.97 -11.88 28.69
CA LEU A 460 -9.01 -12.14 29.69
C LEU A 460 -8.62 -11.69 31.11
N GLY A 461 -7.34 -11.38 31.34
CA GLY A 461 -6.81 -11.03 32.66
C GLY A 461 -7.19 -9.62 33.13
N GLN A 462 -7.45 -9.47 34.43
CA GLN A 462 -7.65 -8.15 35.04
C GLN A 462 -6.35 -7.34 35.08
N LYS A 463 -6.39 -6.11 34.56
CA LYS A 463 -5.25 -5.17 34.56
C LYS A 463 -5.03 -4.54 35.96
N PRO A 464 -3.78 -4.20 36.34
CA PRO A 464 -2.54 -4.48 35.64
C PRO A 464 -2.14 -5.95 35.77
N LEU A 465 -1.76 -6.55 34.65
CA LEU A 465 -1.34 -7.95 34.55
C LEU A 465 0.18 -8.03 34.58
N ASN A 466 0.74 -8.89 35.42
CA ASN A 466 2.18 -9.18 35.45
C ASN A 466 2.42 -10.68 35.22
N ILE A 467 3.69 -11.06 35.01
CA ILE A 467 4.06 -12.46 34.74
C ILE A 467 3.55 -13.39 35.84
N LYS A 468 3.58 -12.98 37.11
CA LYS A 468 3.14 -13.80 38.24
C LYS A 468 1.64 -14.09 38.16
N LYS A 469 0.81 -13.06 37.95
CA LYS A 469 -0.64 -13.19 37.77
C LYS A 469 -0.98 -14.02 36.52
N LEU A 470 -0.25 -13.81 35.43
CA LEU A 470 -0.43 -14.59 34.19
C LEU A 470 -0.16 -16.07 34.42
N LYS A 471 0.90 -16.44 35.15
CA LYS A 471 1.17 -17.84 35.52
C LYS A 471 0.03 -18.46 36.33
N SER A 472 -0.58 -17.69 37.24
CA SER A 472 -1.77 -18.15 37.98
C SER A 472 -2.96 -18.40 37.05
N ILE A 473 -3.26 -17.47 36.14
CA ILE A 473 -4.34 -17.63 35.15
C ILE A 473 -4.13 -18.87 34.26
N LEU A 474 -2.89 -19.10 33.83
CA LEU A 474 -2.55 -20.28 33.03
C LEU A 474 -2.70 -21.59 33.82
N LEU A 475 -2.34 -21.57 35.11
CA LEU A 475 -2.52 -22.72 36.00
C LEU A 475 -4.02 -23.01 36.23
N ASP A 476 -4.82 -21.97 36.49
CA ASP A 476 -6.25 -22.09 36.79
C ASP A 476 -7.08 -22.59 35.57
N ASN A 477 -6.57 -22.37 34.35
CA ASN A 477 -7.20 -22.81 33.10
C ASN A 477 -6.67 -24.16 32.58
N ASP A 478 -5.91 -24.93 33.37
CA ASP A 478 -5.30 -26.21 32.96
C ASP A 478 -4.48 -26.11 31.65
N SER A 479 -3.81 -24.97 31.43
CA SER A 479 -3.03 -24.74 30.20
C SER A 479 -1.84 -25.70 30.12
N LYS A 480 -1.51 -26.17 28.91
CA LYS A 480 -0.36 -27.08 28.68
C LYS A 480 0.99 -26.36 28.64
N ILE A 481 1.01 -25.03 28.75
CA ILE A 481 2.21 -24.21 28.66
C ILE A 481 3.14 -24.47 29.84
N ASN A 482 4.43 -24.64 29.56
CA ASN A 482 5.46 -24.69 30.59
C ASN A 482 5.57 -23.32 31.31
N LEU A 483 5.14 -23.27 32.57
CA LEU A 483 5.17 -22.05 33.39
C LEU A 483 6.57 -21.45 33.59
N GLN A 484 7.65 -22.23 33.38
CA GLN A 484 9.02 -21.70 33.41
C GLN A 484 9.35 -20.88 32.15
N GLU A 485 8.70 -21.18 31.02
CA GLU A 485 8.98 -20.56 29.72
C GLU A 485 8.10 -19.34 29.43
N VAL A 486 7.09 -19.05 30.25
CA VAL A 486 6.20 -17.89 30.09
C VAL A 486 6.99 -16.59 29.92
N GLY A 487 8.08 -16.39 30.67
CA GLY A 487 8.93 -15.20 30.52
C GLY A 487 9.58 -15.08 29.13
N ARG A 488 9.99 -16.21 28.54
CA ARG A 488 10.55 -16.28 27.18
C ARG A 488 9.50 -15.93 26.14
N HIS A 489 8.28 -16.47 26.26
CA HIS A 489 7.19 -16.14 25.34
C HIS A 489 6.76 -14.67 25.44
N ILE A 490 6.71 -14.09 26.64
CA ILE A 490 6.44 -12.64 26.79
C ILE A 490 7.53 -11.81 26.12
N HIS A 491 8.80 -12.19 26.27
CA HIS A 491 9.89 -11.53 25.58
C HIS A 491 9.75 -11.64 24.05
N ASN A 492 9.46 -12.84 23.52
CA ASN A 492 9.22 -13.03 22.09
C ASN A 492 8.03 -12.18 21.58
N LEU A 493 6.94 -12.11 22.33
CA LEU A 493 5.76 -11.32 21.97
C LEU A 493 6.05 -9.81 21.93
N ARG A 494 6.99 -9.32 22.76
CA ARG A 494 7.51 -7.95 22.69
C ARG A 494 8.39 -7.74 21.45
N GLU A 495 9.29 -8.68 21.15
CA GLU A 495 10.11 -8.66 19.92
C GLU A 495 9.27 -8.74 18.64
N LYS A 496 8.08 -9.35 18.72
CA LYS A 496 7.07 -9.39 17.65
C LYS A 496 6.12 -8.20 17.67
N ASP A 497 6.33 -7.24 18.56
CA ASP A 497 5.58 -5.98 18.64
C ASP A 497 4.08 -6.16 18.99
N VAL A 498 3.73 -7.31 19.59
CA VAL A 498 2.37 -7.63 20.04
C VAL A 498 2.08 -7.04 21.41
N LEU A 499 3.07 -7.08 22.30
CA LEU A 499 2.98 -6.58 23.68
C LEU A 499 3.93 -5.41 23.91
N ARG A 500 3.56 -4.51 24.81
CA ARG A 500 4.39 -3.40 25.29
C ARG A 500 4.43 -3.35 26.82
N ASP A 501 5.40 -2.59 27.33
CA ASP A 501 5.55 -2.36 28.76
C ASP A 501 4.62 -1.24 29.23
N ALA A 502 3.78 -1.53 30.23
CA ALA A 502 2.79 -0.60 30.79
C ALA A 502 3.19 -0.04 32.17
N GLY A 503 4.46 -0.18 32.55
CA GLY A 503 4.99 0.13 33.88
C GLY A 503 5.81 -1.02 34.48
N PRO A 504 6.21 -0.92 35.76
CA PRO A 504 7.03 -1.95 36.41
C PRO A 504 6.29 -3.29 36.42
N GLU A 505 6.83 -4.25 35.66
CA GLU A 505 6.29 -5.62 35.51
C GLU A 505 4.90 -5.75 34.85
N ALA A 506 4.32 -4.65 34.36
CA ALA A 506 2.99 -4.66 33.75
C ALA A 506 3.06 -4.99 32.24
N ILE A 507 2.24 -5.94 31.80
CA ILE A 507 2.15 -6.42 30.43
C ILE A 507 0.83 -5.97 29.84
N GLU A 508 0.88 -5.33 28.67
CA GLU A 508 -0.32 -5.03 27.89
C GLU A 508 -0.11 -5.25 26.40
N PHE A 509 -1.21 -5.44 25.68
CA PHE A 509 -1.20 -5.42 24.22
C PHE A 509 -0.81 -4.03 23.73
N LYS A 510 0.03 -3.99 22.69
CA LYS A 510 0.31 -2.75 21.96
C LYS A 510 -0.95 -2.23 21.27
N ASP A 511 -1.76 -3.15 20.74
CA ASP A 511 -2.97 -2.88 19.97
C ASP A 511 -4.24 -3.38 20.70
N ARG A 512 -5.18 -2.48 20.96
CA ARG A 512 -6.40 -2.77 21.73
C ARG A 512 -7.45 -3.52 20.91
N LEU A 513 -7.57 -3.25 19.61
CA LEU A 513 -8.49 -3.98 18.73
C LEU A 513 -7.98 -5.41 18.52
N PHE A 514 -6.67 -5.61 18.44
CA PHE A 514 -6.08 -6.94 18.42
C PHE A 514 -6.36 -7.70 19.73
N GLN A 515 -6.21 -7.05 20.89
CA GLN A 515 -6.58 -7.65 22.19
C GLN A 515 -8.04 -8.14 22.17
N LEU A 516 -8.96 -7.30 21.70
CA LEU A 516 -10.38 -7.64 21.62
C LEU A 516 -10.64 -8.77 20.62
N TYR A 517 -9.97 -8.76 19.47
CA TYR A 517 -10.08 -9.81 18.47
C TYR A 517 -9.67 -11.17 19.04
N VAL A 518 -8.49 -11.23 19.69
CA VAL A 518 -8.01 -12.45 20.36
C VAL A 518 -9.03 -12.93 21.38
N SER A 519 -9.57 -12.05 22.25
CA SER A 519 -10.52 -12.46 23.29
C SER A 519 -11.85 -13.00 22.78
N ARG A 520 -12.30 -12.58 21.59
CA ARG A 520 -13.64 -12.90 21.05
C ARG A 520 -13.64 -14.04 20.04
N PHE A 521 -12.59 -14.14 19.21
CA PHE A 521 -12.60 -15.00 18.03
C PHE A 521 -11.58 -16.14 18.07
N LYS A 522 -10.65 -16.15 19.04
CA LYS A 522 -9.64 -17.19 19.17
C LYS A 522 -9.63 -17.72 20.59
#